data_AF-A0A7S2XIK6-F1
#
_entry.id   AF-A0A7S2XIK6-F1
#
_cell.length_a   1.000
_cell.length_b   1.000
_cell.length_c   1.000
_cell.angle_alpha   90.00
_cell.angle_beta   90.00
_cell.angle_gamma   90.00
#
_symmetry.space_group_name_H-M   'P 1'
#
loop_
_entity.id
_entity.type
_entity.pdbx_description
1 polymer ?
#
loop_
_entity_poly.entity_id
_entity_poly.type
_entity_poly.pdbx_seq_one_letter_code
_entity_poly.pdbx_strand_id
1 'polypeptide(L)'
;PVLSGAWVGEYSGELLTMKEVQSRYWNKRKRTKSDRRWIKSRSRRNQGTSGDYLFDMGDELFIDGEDADVSTWCRFMNHASETTNACNVETRSTREIWDGEKIVPPRLWFV
;
A
#
# COMPACT_ATOMS: atom_id res chain seq x y z
N PRO A 1 -5.57 -19.47 -17.81
CA PRO A 1 -6.51 -18.33 -17.97
C PRO A 1 -7.19 -18.03 -16.63
N VAL A 2 -7.33 -16.75 -16.28
CA VAL A 2 -8.07 -16.29 -15.09
C VAL A 2 -9.47 -15.88 -15.55
N LEU A 3 -10.51 -16.26 -14.81
CA LEU A 3 -11.89 -15.89 -15.14
C LEU A 3 -12.15 -14.42 -14.77
N SER A 4 -13.07 -13.77 -15.50
CA SER A 4 -13.47 -12.40 -15.17
C SER A 4 -14.04 -12.32 -13.74
N GLY A 5 -13.53 -11.38 -12.94
CA GLY A 5 -13.92 -11.18 -11.54
C GLY A 5 -13.32 -12.20 -10.58
N ALA A 6 -12.42 -13.08 -11.05
CA ALA A 6 -11.72 -14.01 -10.16
C ALA A 6 -10.61 -13.29 -9.40
N TRP A 7 -10.44 -13.65 -8.13
CA TRP A 7 -9.38 -13.11 -7.30
C TRP A 7 -7.99 -13.37 -7.91
N VAL A 8 -7.21 -12.30 -8.09
CA VAL A 8 -5.86 -12.33 -8.65
C VAL A 8 -4.81 -12.32 -7.54
N GLY A 9 -4.98 -11.43 -6.56
CA GLY A 9 -3.98 -11.24 -5.52
C GLY A 9 -4.30 -10.07 -4.60
N GLU A 10 -3.80 -10.13 -3.37
CA GLU A 10 -3.89 -9.04 -2.39
C GLU A 10 -2.66 -8.12 -2.52
N TYR A 11 -2.87 -6.81 -2.48
CA TYR A 11 -1.80 -5.82 -2.31
C TYR A 11 -1.53 -5.62 -0.83
N SER A 12 -0.40 -6.16 -0.37
CA SER A 12 0.01 -6.07 1.04
C SER A 12 1.21 -5.16 1.19
N GLY A 13 1.40 -4.62 2.39
CA GLY A 13 2.47 -3.69 2.72
C GLY A 13 2.34 -3.15 4.15
N GLU A 14 3.18 -2.18 4.50
CA GLU A 14 3.05 -1.47 5.77
C GLU A 14 1.84 -0.54 5.73
N LEU A 15 1.00 -0.56 6.78
CA LEU A 15 -0.08 0.41 6.92
C LEU A 15 0.47 1.73 7.48
N LEU A 16 0.25 2.83 6.77
CA LEU A 16 0.73 4.15 7.13
C LEU A 16 -0.42 5.14 7.27
N THR A 17 -0.30 6.04 8.24
CA THR A 17 -1.19 7.19 8.36
C THR A 17 -0.81 8.29 7.38
N MET A 18 -1.76 9.16 7.04
CA MET A 18 -1.53 10.38 6.25
C MET A 18 -0.37 11.23 6.80
N LYS A 19 -0.23 11.33 8.13
CA LYS A 19 0.86 12.09 8.77
C LYS A 19 2.22 11.45 8.52
N GLU A 20 2.28 10.12 8.55
CA GLU A 20 3.51 9.37 8.24
C GLU A 20 3.85 9.51 6.76
N VAL A 21 2.88 9.35 5.85
CA VAL A 21 3.11 9.53 4.41
C VAL A 21 3.62 10.94 4.09
N GLN A 22 2.97 11.97 4.64
CA GLN A 22 3.35 13.37 4.47
C GLN A 22 4.76 13.69 4.96
N SER A 23 5.23 13.02 6.02
CA SER A 23 6.56 13.27 6.59
C SER A 23 7.66 12.39 5.98
N ARG A 24 7.33 11.15 5.59
CA ARG A 24 8.29 10.17 5.08
C ARG A 24 8.58 10.39 3.59
N TYR A 25 7.55 10.64 2.78
CA TYR A 25 7.66 10.69 1.31
C TYR A 25 7.46 12.10 0.75
N TRP A 26 6.38 12.81 1.13
CA TRP A 26 5.98 14.04 0.42
C TRP A 26 6.64 15.32 0.92
N ASN A 27 7.44 15.27 1.97
CA ASN A 27 8.07 16.43 2.60
C ASN A 27 7.07 17.55 3.01
N LYS A 28 5.80 17.20 3.23
CA LYS A 28 4.74 18.14 3.66
C LYS A 28 4.71 18.33 5.18
N ARG A 29 5.43 17.49 5.92
CA ARG A 29 5.58 17.58 7.38
C ARG A 29 7.03 17.33 7.80
N LYS A 30 7.42 17.93 8.92
CA LYS A 30 8.74 17.68 9.53
C LYS A 30 8.83 16.24 10.04
N ARG A 31 9.88 15.52 9.63
CA ARG A 31 10.20 14.17 10.11
C ARG A 31 10.41 14.14 11.62
N THR A 32 9.68 13.26 12.30
CA THR A 32 9.83 12.98 13.73
C THR A 32 11.06 12.09 14.00
N LYS A 33 11.37 11.85 15.29
CA LYS A 33 12.37 10.84 15.67
C LYS A 33 11.95 9.43 15.22
N SER A 34 10.64 9.14 15.21
CA SER A 34 10.13 7.84 14.76
C SER A 34 10.38 7.65 13.26
N ASP A 35 10.08 8.65 12.44
CA ASP A 35 10.28 8.58 10.99
C ASP A 35 11.75 8.39 10.63
N ARG A 36 12.67 9.05 11.34
CA ARG A 36 14.12 8.86 11.14
C ARG A 36 14.56 7.43 11.46
N ARG A 37 14.01 6.82 12.51
CA ARG A 37 14.28 5.41 12.85
C ARG A 37 13.72 4.48 11.78
N TRP A 38 12.51 4.76 11.30
CA TRP A 38 11.88 3.99 10.23
C TRP A 38 12.71 4.05 8.93
N ILE A 39 13.14 5.25 8.48
CA ILE A 39 14.01 5.41 7.31
C ILE A 39 15.34 4.66 7.47
N LYS A 40 15.96 4.75 8.65
CA LYS A 40 17.20 4.01 8.95
C LYS A 40 16.99 2.49 8.93
N SER A 41 15.85 2.02 9.41
CA SER A 41 15.47 0.60 9.36
C SER A 41 15.32 0.12 7.91
N ARG A 42 14.62 0.88 7.06
CA ARG A 42 14.47 0.62 5.62
C ARG A 42 15.82 0.55 4.92
N SER A 43 16.66 1.57 5.11
CA SER A 43 18.01 1.61 4.53
C SER A 43 18.88 0.42 4.96
N ARG A 44 18.84 0.00 6.23
CA ARG A 44 19.60 -1.19 6.70
C ARG A 44 19.14 -2.49 6.02
N ARG A 45 17.88 -2.57 5.62
CA ARG A 45 17.28 -3.74 4.97
C ARG A 45 17.24 -3.61 3.43
N ASN A 46 17.88 -2.59 2.87
CA ASN A 46 17.84 -2.28 1.42
C ASN A 46 16.41 -2.12 0.87
N GLN A 47 15.50 -1.58 1.67
CA GLN A 47 14.12 -1.34 1.28
C GLN A 47 13.95 0.08 0.71
N GLY A 48 13.08 0.20 -0.30
CA GLY A 48 12.75 1.46 -0.96
C GLY A 48 12.01 2.45 -0.07
N THR A 49 12.10 3.73 -0.43
CA THR A 49 11.32 4.84 0.13
C THR A 49 10.96 5.87 -0.95
N SER A 50 10.68 5.41 -2.17
CA SER A 50 10.34 6.28 -3.31
C SER A 50 8.95 6.90 -3.13
N GLY A 51 8.01 6.11 -2.61
CA GLY A 51 6.60 6.49 -2.51
C GLY A 51 5.78 6.08 -3.73
N ASP A 52 6.38 5.38 -4.70
CA ASP A 52 5.73 4.94 -5.94
C ASP A 52 4.76 3.75 -5.70
N TYR A 53 4.88 3.07 -4.55
CA TYR A 53 4.07 1.91 -4.16
C TYR A 53 3.05 2.24 -3.06
N LEU A 54 2.64 3.51 -2.96
CA LEU A 54 1.61 3.94 -2.01
C LEU A 54 0.22 3.75 -2.62
N PHE A 55 -0.65 3.01 -1.93
CA PHE A 55 -2.06 2.89 -2.27
C PHE A 55 -2.91 3.63 -1.22
N ASP A 56 -3.74 4.57 -1.65
CA ASP A 56 -4.68 5.30 -0.79
C ASP A 56 -5.89 4.42 -0.47
N MET A 57 -6.13 4.16 0.82
CA MET A 57 -7.24 3.33 1.29
C MET A 57 -8.44 4.15 1.77
N GLY A 58 -8.37 5.48 1.68
CA GLY A 58 -9.30 6.38 2.36
C GLY A 58 -9.02 6.47 3.86
N ASP A 59 -9.83 7.26 4.57
CA ASP A 59 -9.79 7.39 6.03
C ASP A 59 -8.38 7.71 6.60
N GLU A 60 -7.59 8.49 5.85
CA GLU A 60 -6.21 8.85 6.19
C GLU A 60 -5.24 7.67 6.28
N LEU A 61 -5.55 6.53 5.66
CA LEU A 61 -4.73 5.32 5.66
C LEU A 61 -4.18 4.99 4.27
N PHE A 62 -2.97 4.44 4.25
CA PHE A 62 -2.26 4.03 3.04
C PHE A 62 -1.62 2.66 3.23
N ILE A 63 -1.61 1.84 2.19
CA ILE A 63 -0.77 0.65 2.13
C ILE A 63 0.51 1.01 1.38
N ASP A 64 1.66 0.79 2.01
CA ASP A 64 2.99 0.97 1.42
C ASP A 64 3.60 -0.37 0.98
N GLY A 65 3.59 -0.61 -0.33
CA GLY A 65 4.15 -1.80 -0.96
C GLY A 65 5.67 -1.77 -1.18
N GLU A 66 6.41 -0.78 -0.65
CA GLU A 66 7.85 -0.63 -0.87
C GLU A 66 8.70 -1.74 -0.24
N ASP A 67 8.26 -2.26 0.91
CA ASP A 67 9.02 -3.22 1.71
C ASP A 67 8.83 -4.65 1.19
N ALA A 68 9.85 -5.21 0.54
CA ALA A 68 9.76 -6.56 -0.01
C ALA A 68 9.54 -7.64 1.06
N ASP A 69 9.86 -7.39 2.33
CA ASP A 69 9.70 -8.38 3.40
C ASP A 69 8.23 -8.57 3.82
N VAL A 70 7.36 -7.58 3.56
CA VAL A 70 5.94 -7.59 3.96
C VAL A 70 4.97 -7.33 2.81
N SER A 71 5.48 -7.06 1.61
CA SER A 71 4.67 -6.80 0.42
C SER A 71 4.54 -8.04 -0.46
N THR A 72 3.40 -8.15 -1.15
CA THR A 72 3.14 -9.24 -2.10
C THR A 72 3.65 -8.88 -3.50
N TRP A 73 3.64 -9.88 -4.39
CA TRP A 73 4.00 -9.68 -5.81
C TRP A 73 3.10 -8.64 -6.51
N CYS A 74 1.90 -8.38 -5.98
CA CYS A 74 0.96 -7.40 -6.53
C CYS A 74 1.52 -5.98 -6.59
N ARG A 75 2.60 -5.68 -5.85
CA ARG A 75 3.33 -4.42 -5.96
C ARG A 75 3.84 -4.14 -7.38
N PHE A 76 4.08 -5.17 -8.20
CA PHE A 76 4.60 -5.03 -9.56
C PHE A 76 3.53 -4.88 -10.64
N MET A 77 2.25 -4.81 -10.28
CA MET A 77 1.21 -4.52 -11.26
C MET A 77 1.32 -3.08 -11.73
N ASN A 78 1.20 -2.92 -13.05
CA ASN A 78 1.38 -1.64 -13.71
C ASN A 78 0.04 -0.96 -13.96
N HIS A 79 0.08 0.36 -14.03
CA HIS A 79 -1.03 1.15 -14.53
C HIS A 79 -1.25 0.89 -16.02
N ALA A 80 -2.52 0.79 -16.42
CA ALA A 80 -2.96 0.82 -17.80
C ALA A 80 -4.26 1.63 -17.89
N SER A 81 -4.41 2.41 -18.97
CA SER A 81 -5.64 3.17 -19.22
C SER A 81 -6.81 2.21 -19.48
N GLU A 82 -7.99 2.54 -18.95
CA GLU A 82 -9.25 1.78 -19.14
C GLU A 82 -9.61 1.55 -20.62
N THR A 83 -9.09 2.40 -21.51
CA THR A 83 -9.26 2.29 -22.96
C THR A 83 -8.36 1.22 -23.62
N THR A 84 -7.55 0.49 -22.85
CA THR A 84 -6.60 -0.50 -23.36
C THR A 84 -6.90 -1.90 -22.82
N ASN A 85 -6.63 -2.92 -23.62
CA ASN A 85 -6.76 -4.32 -23.19
C ASN A 85 -5.79 -4.73 -22.07
N ALA A 86 -4.81 -3.86 -21.75
CA ALA A 86 -3.90 -4.07 -20.62
C ALA A 86 -4.54 -3.69 -19.27
N CYS A 87 -5.63 -2.90 -19.27
CA CYS A 87 -6.44 -2.65 -18.08
C CYS A 87 -7.42 -3.82 -17.91
N ASN A 88 -6.95 -4.88 -17.26
CA ASN A 88 -7.64 -6.19 -17.22
C ASN A 88 -7.88 -6.72 -15.81
N VAL A 89 -7.65 -5.87 -14.79
CA VAL A 89 -7.96 -6.13 -13.39
C VAL A 89 -8.56 -4.90 -12.74
N GLU A 90 -9.42 -5.10 -11.75
CA GLU A 90 -9.99 -4.03 -10.92
C GLU A 90 -9.52 -4.16 -9.47
N THR A 91 -9.48 -3.05 -8.74
CA THR A 91 -9.25 -3.09 -7.30
C THR A 91 -10.54 -3.23 -6.51
N ARG A 92 -10.46 -3.95 -5.40
CA ARG A 92 -11.50 -4.06 -4.37
C ARG A 92 -10.85 -3.83 -3.03
N SER A 93 -11.59 -3.24 -2.10
CA SER A 93 -11.06 -2.95 -0.77
C SER A 93 -12.09 -3.07 0.35
N THR A 94 -11.57 -3.24 1.56
CA THR A 94 -12.30 -3.02 2.81
C THR A 94 -11.76 -1.78 3.51
N ARG A 95 -12.62 -1.14 4.30
CA ARG A 95 -12.19 -0.08 5.23
C ARG A 95 -11.70 -0.68 6.53
N GLU A 96 -11.01 0.14 7.32
CA GLU A 96 -10.74 -0.19 8.72
C GLU A 96 -12.07 -0.29 9.47
N ILE A 97 -12.25 -1.35 10.24
CA ILE A 97 -13.46 -1.57 11.05
C ILE A 97 -13.10 -2.11 12.44
N TRP A 98 -14.00 -1.91 13.40
CA TRP A 98 -14.00 -2.63 14.68
C TRP A 98 -14.90 -3.86 14.57
N ASP A 99 -14.37 -5.06 14.84
CA ASP A 99 -15.14 -6.32 14.75
C ASP A 99 -15.86 -6.72 16.04
N GLY A 100 -15.75 -5.91 17.09
CA GLY A 100 -16.24 -6.23 18.43
C GLY A 100 -15.12 -6.56 19.41
N GLU A 101 -13.94 -6.96 18.93
CA GLU A 101 -12.79 -7.37 19.74
C GLU A 101 -11.51 -6.60 19.39
N LYS A 102 -11.30 -6.28 18.11
CA LYS A 102 -10.09 -5.62 17.60
C LYS A 102 -10.37 -4.73 16.39
N ILE A 103 -9.39 -3.89 16.10
CA ILE A 103 -9.32 -3.16 14.83
C ILE A 103 -8.89 -4.15 13.75
N VAL A 104 -9.69 -4.27 12.70
CA VAL A 104 -9.39 -5.03 11.49
C VAL A 104 -8.83 -4.06 10.45
N PRO A 105 -7.58 -4.23 9.99
CA PRO A 105 -6.97 -3.32 9.04
C PRO A 105 -7.67 -3.39 7.67
N PRO A 106 -7.63 -2.30 6.89
CA PRO A 106 -8.15 -2.30 5.54
C PRO A 106 -7.32 -3.24 4.66
N ARG A 107 -7.97 -3.84 3.66
CA ARG A 107 -7.35 -4.74 2.69
C ARG A 107 -7.63 -4.25 1.28
N LEU A 108 -6.70 -4.51 0.36
CA LEU A 108 -6.84 -4.22 -1.06
C LEU A 108 -6.49 -5.47 -1.87
N TRP A 109 -7.33 -5.85 -2.83
CA TRP A 109 -7.02 -6.95 -3.75
C TRP A 109 -7.48 -6.66 -5.16
N PHE A 110 -6.94 -7.42 -6.10
CA PHE A 110 -7.25 -7.34 -7.51
C PHE A 110 -8.15 -8.50 -7.93
N VAL A 111 -9.10 -8.20 -8.81
CA VAL A 111 -10.07 -9.15 -9.41
C VAL A 111 -10.12 -9.01 -10.93
#